data_AF-A0A7X1TLK0-F1
#
_entry.id   AF-A0A7X1TLK0-F1
#
_cell.length_a   1.000
_cell.length_b   1.000
_cell.length_c   1.000
_cell.angle_alpha   90.00
_cell.angle_beta   90.00
_cell.angle_gamma   90.00
#
_symmetry.space_group_name_H-M   'P 1'
#
loop_
_entity.id
_entity.type
_entity.pdbx_description
1 polymer ?
#
loop_
_entity_poly.entity_id
_entity_poly.type
_entity_poly.pdbx_seq_one_letter_code
_entity_poly.pdbx_strand_id
1 'polypeptide(L)'
;MKKLTLGVVLFSIVATALAAFFFSAVANVLDNGTLAVAFDERGLGNTNVNYTLTGSATAVFACFNGGGNHPQSTNKAGPSAVSVNLLNQNPKNGRIQAAIIRQPPDQGA
;
A
#
# COMPACT_ATOMS: atom_id res chain seq x y z
N MET A 1 52.12 39.37 -6.71
CA MET A 1 50.65 39.20 -6.68
C MET A 1 50.36 37.72 -6.46
N LYS A 2 50.02 37.31 -5.24
CA LYS A 2 49.79 35.89 -4.88
C LYS A 2 48.35 35.54 -5.22
N LYS A 3 48.15 34.68 -6.21
CA LYS A 3 46.82 34.18 -6.61
C LYS A 3 46.37 33.15 -5.57
N LEU A 4 45.29 33.46 -4.87
CA LEU A 4 44.64 32.53 -3.94
C LEU A 4 43.56 31.77 -4.72
N THR A 5 43.78 30.49 -5.00
CA THR A 5 42.81 29.62 -5.66
C THR A 5 41.94 28.96 -4.59
N LEU A 6 40.64 29.27 -4.58
CA LEU A 6 39.66 28.69 -3.66
C LEU A 6 39.22 27.32 -4.21
N GLY A 7 39.62 26.23 -3.56
CA GLY A 7 39.18 24.87 -3.91
C GLY A 7 37.86 24.54 -3.23
N VAL A 8 36.80 24.34 -4.00
CA VAL A 8 35.51 23.83 -3.49
C VAL A 8 35.62 22.30 -3.37
N VAL A 9 35.57 21.80 -2.14
CA VAL A 9 35.51 20.36 -1.86
C VAL A 9 34.03 19.95 -1.81
N LEU A 10 33.55 19.22 -2.82
CA LEU A 10 32.23 18.57 -2.76
C LEU A 10 32.34 17.31 -1.88
N PHE A 11 31.68 17.35 -0.72
CA PHE A 11 31.52 16.18 0.15
C PHE A 11 30.24 15.44 -0.26
N SER A 12 30.37 14.29 -0.93
CA SER A 12 29.23 13.43 -1.26
C SER A 12 28.85 12.59 -0.05
N ILE A 13 27.72 12.89 0.58
CA ILE A 13 27.15 12.11 1.69
C ILE A 13 26.52 10.86 1.08
N VAL A 14 27.13 9.69 1.28
CA VAL A 14 26.54 8.41 0.86
C VAL A 14 25.52 8.01 1.94
N ALA A 15 24.23 8.12 1.62
CA ALA A 15 23.18 7.61 2.50
C ALA A 15 23.26 6.07 2.52
N THR A 16 23.55 5.49 3.68
CA THR A 16 23.49 4.05 3.89
C THR A 16 22.04 3.64 4.15
N ALA A 17 21.58 2.57 3.51
CA ALA A 17 20.28 1.99 3.80
C ALA A 17 20.28 1.52 5.28
N LEU A 18 19.44 2.13 6.11
CA LEU A 18 19.09 1.59 7.43
C LEU A 18 18.33 0.26 7.23
N ALA A 19 18.11 -0.56 8.26
CA ALA A 19 17.26 -1.74 8.06
C ALA A 19 15.85 -1.29 7.67
N ALA A 20 15.31 -1.79 6.55
CA ALA A 20 13.99 -1.41 6.06
C ALA A 20 12.89 -1.81 7.05
N PHE A 21 11.93 -0.93 7.31
CA PHE A 21 10.79 -1.20 8.17
C PHE A 21 9.57 -0.35 7.81
N PHE A 22 8.37 -0.90 8.01
CA PHE A 22 7.13 -0.15 7.94
C PHE A 22 6.99 0.72 9.20
N PHE A 23 7.14 2.03 9.04
CA PHE A 23 6.86 3.00 10.09
C PHE A 23 5.36 3.07 10.40
N SER A 24 4.52 2.93 9.36
CA SER A 24 3.07 2.80 9.52
C SER A 24 2.47 1.99 8.39
N ALA A 25 1.41 1.25 8.68
CA ALA A 25 0.50 0.66 7.70
C ALA A 25 -0.91 0.78 8.27
N VAL A 26 -1.79 1.49 7.56
CA VAL A 26 -3.16 1.78 8.01
C VAL A 26 -4.13 1.32 6.94
N ALA A 27 -5.06 0.46 7.32
CA ALA A 27 -6.13 -0.05 6.48
C ALA A 27 -7.45 0.66 6.82
N ASN A 28 -8.15 1.13 5.79
CA ASN A 28 -9.49 1.71 5.92
C ASN A 28 -10.40 1.14 4.85
N VAL A 29 -11.64 0.79 5.23
CA VAL A 29 -12.70 0.46 4.28
C VAL A 29 -13.50 1.74 4.04
N LEU A 30 -13.54 2.19 2.78
CA LEU A 30 -14.28 3.38 2.36
C LEU A 30 -15.79 3.07 2.26
N ASP A 31 -16.62 4.11 2.19
CA ASP A 31 -18.09 3.97 2.12
C ASP A 31 -18.60 3.10 0.96
N ASN A 32 -17.81 2.98 -0.12
CA ASN A 32 -18.10 2.12 -1.27
C ASN A 32 -17.57 0.68 -1.12
N GLY A 33 -17.10 0.28 0.07
CA GLY A 33 -16.53 -1.05 0.33
C GLY A 33 -15.09 -1.26 -0.16
N THR A 34 -14.45 -0.24 -0.75
CA THR A 34 -13.06 -0.31 -1.20
C THR A 34 -12.12 -0.37 0.01
N LEU A 35 -11.16 -1.31 0.00
CA LEU A 35 -10.07 -1.35 0.96
C LEU A 35 -8.93 -0.45 0.48
N ALA A 36 -8.57 0.55 1.28
CA ALA A 36 -7.41 1.40 1.08
C ALA A 36 -6.36 1.11 2.17
N VAL A 37 -5.18 0.67 1.76
CA VAL A 37 -4.04 0.41 2.67
C VAL A 37 -2.94 1.41 2.36
N ALA A 38 -2.79 2.42 3.22
CA ALA A 38 -1.72 3.40 3.13
C ALA A 38 -0.55 2.97 4.02
N PHE A 39 0.67 3.10 3.52
CA PHE A 39 1.87 2.73 4.27
C PHE A 39 3.02 3.72 4.08
N ASP A 40 3.89 3.75 5.08
CA ASP A 40 5.15 4.50 5.11
C ASP A 40 6.26 3.50 5.46
N GLU A 41 7.11 3.18 4.50
CA GLU A 41 8.30 2.34 4.70
C GLU A 41 9.56 3.20 4.66
N ARG A 42 10.43 3.02 5.64
CA ARG A 42 11.67 3.78 5.83
C ARG A 42 12.86 2.85 5.94
N GLY A 43 14.05 3.41 5.82
CA GLY A 43 15.28 2.63 5.82
C GLY A 43 15.45 1.84 4.52
N LEU A 44 14.81 2.27 3.43
CA LEU A 44 15.11 1.70 2.13
C LEU A 44 16.45 2.24 1.62
N GLY A 45 17.07 1.50 0.71
CA GLY A 45 18.15 2.02 -0.14
C GLY A 45 17.58 2.78 -1.34
N ASN A 46 18.33 2.76 -2.44
CA ASN A 46 17.97 3.41 -3.71
C ASN A 46 17.42 2.43 -4.76
N THR A 47 17.23 1.16 -4.39
CA THR A 47 16.71 0.12 -5.27
C THR A 47 15.19 0.14 -5.28
N ASN A 48 14.58 -0.12 -6.45
CA ASN A 48 13.13 -0.30 -6.55
C ASN A 48 12.63 -1.42 -5.63
N VAL A 49 11.44 -1.22 -5.07
CA VAL A 49 10.77 -2.13 -4.16
C VAL A 49 9.44 -2.60 -4.77
N ASN A 50 9.09 -3.86 -4.53
CA ASN A 50 7.80 -4.43 -4.89
C ASN A 50 7.02 -4.73 -3.60
N TYR A 51 5.74 -4.42 -3.59
CA TYR A 51 4.84 -4.69 -2.48
C TYR A 51 3.74 -5.65 -2.91
N THR A 52 3.35 -6.52 -1.99
CA THR A 52 2.17 -7.38 -2.14
C THR A 52 1.25 -7.18 -0.94
N LEU A 53 0.01 -6.78 -1.20
CA LEU A 53 -1.07 -6.79 -0.23
C LEU A 53 -1.81 -8.13 -0.35
N THR A 54 -1.74 -8.95 0.69
CA THR A 54 -2.53 -10.18 0.79
C THR A 54 -3.56 -10.11 1.92
N GLY A 55 -4.64 -10.86 1.79
CA GLY A 55 -5.64 -10.99 2.84
C GLY A 55 -6.85 -11.80 2.39
N SER A 56 -7.84 -11.88 3.26
CA SER A 56 -9.19 -12.37 2.94
C SER A 56 -10.19 -11.26 3.17
N ALA A 57 -11.22 -11.19 2.34
CA ALA A 57 -12.25 -10.18 2.46
C ALA A 57 -13.61 -10.75 2.09
N THR A 58 -14.62 -10.41 2.89
CA THR A 58 -15.99 -10.87 2.68
C THR A 58 -16.85 -9.68 2.31
N ALA A 59 -17.60 -9.81 1.21
CA ALA A 59 -18.70 -8.91 0.87
C ALA A 59 -20.02 -9.69 0.91
N VAL A 60 -21.06 -9.07 1.47
CA VAL A 60 -22.41 -9.64 1.53
C VAL A 60 -23.27 -8.90 0.53
N PHE A 61 -23.70 -9.59 -0.53
CA PHE A 61 -24.59 -9.03 -1.55
C PHE A 61 -26.01 -9.57 -1.36
N ALA A 62 -26.88 -8.75 -0.76
CA ALA A 62 -28.26 -9.11 -0.47
C ALA A 62 -29.26 -8.09 -1.00
N CYS A 63 -30.34 -8.56 -1.60
CA CYS A 63 -31.53 -7.75 -1.86
C CYS A 63 -32.38 -7.76 -0.60
N PHE A 64 -32.50 -6.63 0.06
CA PHE A 64 -33.39 -6.46 1.22
C PHE A 64 -34.76 -6.02 0.75
N ASN A 65 -35.82 -6.66 1.26
CA ASN A 65 -37.17 -6.11 1.11
C ASN A 65 -37.37 -4.92 2.06
N GLY A 66 -38.46 -4.16 1.89
CA GLY A 66 -38.74 -2.99 2.74
C GLY A 66 -38.91 -3.29 4.24
N GLY A 67 -38.98 -4.57 4.63
CA GLY A 67 -39.00 -5.02 6.02
C GLY A 67 -37.66 -5.55 6.53
N GLY A 68 -36.56 -5.36 5.80
CA GLY A 68 -35.21 -5.78 6.20
C GLY A 68 -34.91 -7.28 6.04
N ASN A 69 -35.81 -8.06 5.41
CA ASN A 69 -35.57 -9.47 5.14
C ASN A 69 -34.84 -9.64 3.81
N HIS A 70 -33.95 -10.63 3.74
CA HIS A 70 -33.27 -11.02 2.51
C HIS A 70 -33.19 -12.54 2.36
N PRO A 71 -33.09 -13.07 1.12
CA PRO A 71 -32.81 -14.48 0.90
C PRO A 71 -31.48 -14.90 1.53
N GLN A 72 -31.49 -15.93 2.38
CA GLN A 72 -30.31 -16.52 3.00
C GLN A 72 -29.67 -17.54 2.02
N SER A 73 -28.95 -17.05 1.02
CA SER A 73 -28.15 -17.94 0.15
C SER A 73 -26.68 -17.83 0.52
N THR A 74 -26.10 -18.94 0.96
CA THR A 74 -24.67 -19.13 1.26
C THR A 74 -23.74 -18.73 0.10
N ASN A 75 -24.28 -18.66 -1.11
CA ASN A 75 -23.55 -18.39 -2.35
C ASN A 75 -23.39 -16.88 -2.61
N LYS A 76 -23.92 -16.02 -1.72
CA LYS A 76 -23.94 -14.56 -1.87
C LYS A 76 -23.12 -13.83 -0.80
N ALA A 77 -22.37 -14.57 0.00
CA ALA A 77 -21.44 -14.05 0.99
C ALA A 77 -20.33 -15.08 1.20
N GLY A 78 -19.12 -14.76 0.76
CA GLY A 78 -17.95 -15.61 0.94
C GLY A 78 -16.68 -14.78 1.11
N PRO A 79 -15.68 -15.26 1.88
CA PRO A 79 -14.37 -14.64 1.92
C PRO A 79 -13.65 -14.94 0.59
N SER A 80 -13.39 -13.92 -0.20
CA SER A 80 -12.55 -14.03 -1.40
C SER A 80 -11.12 -13.62 -1.07
N ALA A 81 -10.15 -14.32 -1.66
CA ALA A 81 -8.74 -14.00 -1.47
C ALA A 81 -8.41 -12.63 -2.09
N VAL A 82 -7.55 -11.87 -1.42
CA VAL A 82 -6.98 -10.62 -1.90
C VAL A 82 -5.50 -10.86 -2.17
N SER A 83 -5.06 -10.53 -3.38
CA SER A 83 -3.65 -10.42 -3.71
C SER A 83 -3.47 -9.30 -4.73
N VAL A 84 -2.85 -8.20 -4.31
CA VAL A 84 -2.61 -7.03 -5.17
C VAL A 84 -1.14 -6.67 -5.09
N ASN A 85 -0.52 -6.50 -6.25
CA ASN A 85 0.89 -6.14 -6.36
C ASN A 85 1.06 -4.67 -6.74
N LEU A 86 1.95 -3.98 -6.04
CA LEU A 86 2.43 -2.65 -6.40
C LEU A 86 3.92 -2.78 -6.73
N LEU A 87 4.25 -2.70 -8.03
CA LEU A 87 5.57 -3.02 -8.54
C LEU A 87 6.41 -1.76 -8.78
N ASN A 88 7.73 -1.93 -8.80
CA ASN A 88 8.71 -0.94 -9.23
C ASN A 88 8.57 0.42 -8.51
N GLN A 89 8.34 0.39 -7.21
CA GLN A 89 8.27 1.61 -6.40
C GLN A 89 9.68 2.13 -6.16
N ASN A 90 9.95 3.35 -6.61
CA ASN A 90 11.25 3.99 -6.47
C ASN A 90 11.34 4.77 -5.15
N PRO A 91 12.21 4.37 -4.19
CA PRO A 91 12.36 5.07 -2.93
C PRO A 91 12.89 6.49 -3.12
N LYS A 92 12.27 7.45 -2.43
CA LYS A 92 12.77 8.83 -2.38
C LYS A 92 13.43 9.04 -1.02
N ASN A 93 14.76 9.18 -1.02
CA ASN A 93 15.57 9.31 0.20
C ASN A 93 15.38 8.14 1.16
N GLY A 94 15.42 6.91 0.62
CA GLY A 94 15.27 5.69 1.43
C GLY A 94 13.88 5.50 2.05
N ARG A 95 12.85 6.03 1.36
CA ARG A 95 11.48 6.02 1.87
C ARG A 95 10.45 5.86 0.76
N ILE A 96 9.40 5.11 1.05
CA ILE A 96 8.19 4.99 0.23
C ILE A 96 6.98 5.40 1.06
N GLN A 97 6.16 6.28 0.51
CA GLN A 97 4.79 6.53 0.96
C GLN A 97 3.86 6.20 -0.19
N ALA A 98 3.05 5.18 -0.02
CA ALA A 98 2.14 4.72 -1.06
C ALA A 98 0.85 4.19 -0.46
N ALA A 99 -0.13 3.95 -1.32
CA ALA A 99 -1.37 3.28 -0.97
C ALA A 99 -1.67 2.18 -1.99
N ILE A 100 -2.14 1.04 -1.50
CA ILE A 100 -2.73 -0.02 -2.32
C ILE A 100 -4.25 0.06 -2.16
N ILE A 101 -4.94 0.20 -3.28
CA ILE A 101 -6.40 0.30 -3.34
C ILE A 101 -6.94 -0.99 -3.94
N ARG A 102 -7.90 -1.62 -3.25
CA ARG A 102 -8.52 -2.85 -3.68
C ARG A 102 -10.03 -2.73 -3.61
N GLN A 103 -10.69 -2.91 -4.74
CA GLN A 103 -12.16 -2.95 -4.82
C GLN A 103 -12.72 -4.10 -3.97
N PRO A 104 -13.96 -3.98 -3.45
CA PRO A 104 -14.61 -5.08 -2.77
C PRO A 104 -14.66 -6.33 -3.68
N PRO A 105 -14.70 -7.54 -3.11
CA PRO A 105 -14.95 -8.74 -3.90
C PRO A 105 -16.26 -8.62 -4.71
N ASP A 106 -16.26 -9.11 -5.94
CA ASP A 106 -17.45 -9.12 -6.79
C ASP A 106 -18.51 -10.11 -6.27
N GLN A 107 -19.75 -9.97 -6.74
CA GLN A 107 -20.83 -10.91 -6.45
C GLN A 107 -20.51 -12.28 -7.07
N GLY A 108 -19.94 -13.20 -6.29
CA GLY A 108 -19.65 -14.58 -6.69
C GLY A 108 -18.17 -14.97 -6.75
N ALA A 109 -17.27 -14.15 -6.20
CA ALA A 109 -15.85 -14.49 -5.99
C ALA A 109 -15.60 -15.29 -4.72
#